data_AF-A0A3A9YNN6-F1
#
_entry.id   AF-A0A3A9YNN6-F1
#
_cell.length_a   1.000
_cell.length_b   1.000
_cell.length_c   1.000
_cell.angle_alpha   90.00
_cell.angle_beta   90.00
_cell.angle_gamma   90.00
#
_symmetry.space_group_name_H-M   'P 1'
#
loop_
_entity.id
_entity.type
_entity.pdbx_description
1 polymer ?
#
loop_
_entity_poly.entity_id
_entity_poly.type
_entity_poly.pdbx_seq_one_letter_code
_entity_poly.pdbx_strand_id
1 'polypeptide(L)'
;MHPARQRRAMLELLCQVCGGPADRNGKGWLFALRRPGPADDIPGWPEGLLCTKPPVCGPCALLAAQHCPYLGDPVFVRSRKPRVWGVFGGAFTPHPGGGLAAGEDGHLPYGHPAAPWFLANQLAVELTRTTRVPGP
;
A
#
# COMPACT_ATOMS: atom_id res chain seq x y z
N MET A 1 -12.62 -3.62 -2.52
CA MET A 1 -11.38 -4.22 -1.97
C MET A 1 -11.78 -5.11 -0.80
N HIS A 2 -11.14 -6.28 -0.59
CA HIS A 2 -11.47 -7.20 0.51
C HIS A 2 -10.38 -7.13 1.60
N PRO A 3 -10.65 -6.57 2.80
CA PRO A 3 -9.63 -6.30 3.82
C PRO A 3 -8.82 -7.51 4.25
N ALA A 4 -9.47 -8.66 4.52
CA ALA A 4 -8.75 -9.87 4.92
C ALA A 4 -7.76 -10.37 3.83
N ARG A 5 -8.19 -10.35 2.57
CA ARG A 5 -7.34 -10.70 1.42
C ARG A 5 -6.20 -9.70 1.24
N GLN A 6 -6.46 -8.41 1.40
CA GLN A 6 -5.43 -7.36 1.35
C GLN A 6 -4.39 -7.58 2.44
N ARG A 7 -4.82 -7.79 3.68
CA ARG A 7 -3.96 -8.01 4.84
C ARG A 7 -3.09 -9.25 4.64
N ARG A 8 -3.70 -10.36 4.20
CA ARG A 8 -2.97 -11.59 3.91
C ARG A 8 -1.93 -11.38 2.82
N ALA A 9 -2.33 -10.82 1.68
CA ALA A 9 -1.42 -10.60 0.57
C ALA A 9 -0.24 -9.69 0.95
N MET A 10 -0.48 -8.70 1.81
CA MET A 10 0.58 -7.81 2.28
C MET A 10 1.55 -8.50 3.25
N LEU A 11 1.03 -9.24 4.25
CA LEU A 11 1.86 -9.94 5.24
C LEU A 11 2.67 -11.09 4.64
N GLU A 12 2.07 -11.84 3.71
CA GLU A 12 2.68 -13.00 3.06
C GLU A 12 3.40 -12.62 1.75
N LEU A 13 3.39 -11.34 1.36
CA LEU A 13 4.00 -10.81 0.12
C LEU A 13 3.52 -11.58 -1.13
N LEU A 14 2.21 -11.80 -1.20
CA LEU A 14 1.52 -12.43 -2.32
C LEU A 14 1.07 -11.39 -3.35
N CYS A 15 0.89 -11.85 -4.58
CA CYS A 15 0.34 -11.05 -5.66
C CYS A 15 -1.08 -10.57 -5.31
N GLN A 16 -1.30 -9.26 -5.30
CA GLN A 16 -2.60 -8.67 -4.99
C GLN A 16 -3.72 -9.02 -5.97
N VAL A 17 -3.39 -9.56 -7.15
CA VAL A 17 -4.34 -9.92 -8.21
C VAL A 17 -4.70 -11.41 -8.16
N CYS A 18 -3.73 -12.30 -8.29
CA CYS A 18 -4.00 -13.75 -8.33
C CYS A 18 -3.88 -14.46 -6.97
N GLY A 19 -3.29 -13.83 -5.94
CA GLY A 19 -3.04 -14.45 -4.64
C GLY A 19 -1.88 -15.47 -4.61
N GLY A 20 -1.21 -15.72 -5.74
CA GLY A 20 0.01 -16.52 -5.80
C GLY A 20 1.25 -15.75 -5.33
N PRO A 21 2.46 -16.34 -5.40
CA PRO A 21 3.70 -15.65 -5.07
C PRO A 21 3.87 -14.37 -5.90
N ALA A 22 4.23 -13.25 -5.25
CA ALA A 22 4.62 -12.06 -5.98
C ALA A 22 5.99 -12.24 -6.65
N ASP A 23 6.28 -11.44 -7.67
CA ASP A 23 7.57 -11.46 -8.34
C ASP A 23 8.66 -10.98 -7.37
N ARG A 24 9.66 -11.84 -7.16
CA ARG A 24 10.79 -11.60 -6.27
C ARG A 24 12.10 -11.94 -6.97
N ASN A 25 13.06 -11.03 -6.91
CA ASN A 25 14.45 -11.28 -7.32
C ASN A 25 15.45 -10.61 -6.36
N GLY A 26 16.73 -10.53 -6.70
CA GLY A 26 17.77 -9.93 -5.86
C GLY A 26 17.56 -8.43 -5.54
N LYS A 27 16.71 -7.73 -6.29
CA LYS A 27 16.31 -6.34 -6.01
C LYS A 27 15.07 -6.25 -5.10
N GLY A 28 14.39 -7.36 -4.83
CA GLY A 28 13.23 -7.43 -3.93
C GLY A 28 11.92 -7.78 -4.63
N TRP A 29 10.83 -7.53 -3.92
CA TRP A 29 9.46 -7.78 -4.39
C TRP A 29 8.99 -6.64 -5.29
N LEU A 30 8.26 -6.99 -6.35
CA LEU A 30 7.71 -6.03 -7.30
C LEU A 30 6.41 -5.39 -6.79
N PHE A 31 6.37 -4.07 -6.78
CA PHE A 31 5.19 -3.25 -6.50
C PHE A 31 4.87 -2.40 -7.74
N ALA A 32 3.58 -2.29 -8.06
CA ALA A 32 3.07 -1.36 -9.06
C ALA A 32 2.47 -0.14 -8.33
N LEU A 33 3.06 1.03 -8.55
CA LEU A 33 2.70 2.26 -7.87
C LEU A 33 2.16 3.28 -8.86
N ARG A 34 1.28 4.16 -8.38
CA ARG A 34 0.92 5.37 -9.13
C ARG A 34 2.11 6.34 -9.07
N ARG A 35 2.45 6.97 -10.19
CA ARG A 35 3.40 8.10 -10.19
C ARG A 35 2.82 9.27 -9.37
N PRO A 36 3.57 9.85 -8.41
CA PRO A 36 3.13 11.07 -7.73
C PRO A 36 2.80 12.18 -8.73
N GLY A 37 1.75 12.95 -8.47
CA GLY A 37 1.44 14.12 -9.29
C GLY A 37 2.44 15.27 -9.02
N PRO A 38 2.44 16.33 -9.84
CA PRO A 38 3.29 17.51 -9.61
C PRO A 38 3.04 18.20 -8.26
N ALA A 39 1.82 18.09 -7.72
CA ALA A 39 1.45 18.61 -6.40
C ALA A 39 1.92 17.71 -5.25
N ASP A 40 2.30 16.48 -5.54
CA ASP A 40 2.74 15.46 -4.58
C ASP A 40 4.28 15.33 -4.62
N ASP A 41 5.05 16.40 -4.86
CA ASP A 41 6.51 16.25 -4.94
C ASP A 41 7.07 15.68 -3.62
N ILE A 42 7.48 14.41 -3.64
CA ILE A 42 8.00 13.69 -2.49
C ILE A 42 9.51 13.48 -2.72
N PRO A 43 10.37 14.28 -2.08
CA PRO A 43 11.82 14.07 -2.12
C PRO A 43 12.18 12.63 -1.74
N GLY A 44 13.00 11.98 -2.57
CA GLY A 44 13.47 10.61 -2.30
C GLY A 44 12.49 9.48 -2.64
N TRP A 45 11.31 9.78 -3.22
CA TRP A 45 10.35 8.75 -3.63
C TRP A 45 10.98 7.70 -4.56
N PRO A 46 10.64 6.40 -4.44
CA PRO A 46 9.63 5.79 -3.57
C PRO A 46 10.17 5.31 -2.20
N GLU A 47 11.38 5.68 -1.80
CA GLU A 47 11.95 5.27 -0.50
C GLU A 47 11.12 5.85 0.64
N GLY A 48 10.78 5.03 1.64
CA GLY A 48 9.96 5.43 2.79
C GLY A 48 8.46 5.52 2.50
N LEU A 49 8.01 5.20 1.28
CA LEU A 49 6.59 5.24 0.93
C LEU A 49 5.78 4.27 1.79
N LEU A 50 4.73 4.78 2.45
CA LEU A 50 3.69 3.96 3.07
C LEU A 50 2.74 3.44 2.00
N CYS A 51 2.86 2.15 1.70
CA CYS A 51 2.15 1.48 0.64
C CYS A 51 1.06 0.55 1.20
N THR A 52 -0.17 0.73 0.73
CA THR A 52 -1.33 -0.12 1.08
C THR A 52 -1.67 -1.14 -0.01
N LYS A 53 -1.00 -1.09 -1.17
CA LYS A 53 -1.17 -2.04 -2.28
C LYS A 53 -0.15 -3.18 -2.16
N PRO A 54 -0.58 -4.45 -2.01
CA PRO A 54 0.36 -5.56 -1.93
C PRO A 54 1.17 -5.72 -3.22
N PRO A 55 2.28 -6.48 -3.19
CA PRO A 55 3.12 -6.68 -4.36
C PRO A 55 2.37 -7.44 -5.47
N VAL A 56 2.98 -7.53 -6.66
CA VAL A 56 2.41 -8.16 -7.86
C VAL A 56 3.39 -9.17 -8.46
N CYS A 57 2.88 -10.20 -9.14
CA CYS A 57 3.68 -11.00 -10.05
C CYS A 57 3.77 -10.33 -11.43
N GLY A 58 4.77 -10.69 -12.26
CA GLY A 58 5.00 -10.09 -13.58
C GLY A 58 3.75 -10.06 -14.48
N PRO A 59 3.07 -11.20 -14.74
CA PRO A 59 1.86 -11.20 -15.57
C PRO A 59 0.74 -10.31 -15.02
N CYS A 60 0.51 -10.33 -13.70
CA CYS A 60 -0.51 -9.50 -13.08
C CYS A 60 -0.13 -8.03 -12.98
N ALA A 61 1.16 -7.68 -13.07
CA ALA A 61 1.62 -6.30 -13.10
C ALA A 61 1.20 -5.63 -14.43
N LEU A 62 1.33 -6.35 -15.55
CA LEU A 62 0.82 -5.91 -16.85
C LEU A 62 -0.71 -5.77 -16.83
N LEU A 63 -1.41 -6.76 -16.28
CA LEU A 63 -2.86 -6.71 -16.15
C LEU A 63 -3.32 -5.50 -15.29
N ALA A 64 -2.63 -5.25 -14.17
CA ALA A 64 -2.92 -4.12 -13.30
C ALA A 64 -2.67 -2.78 -14.01
N ALA A 65 -1.59 -2.66 -14.79
CA ALA A 65 -1.29 -1.47 -15.58
C ALA A 65 -2.41 -1.16 -16.59
N GLN A 66 -3.00 -2.19 -17.20
CA GLN A 66 -4.04 -2.03 -18.21
C GLN A 66 -5.41 -1.72 -17.61
N HIS A 67 -5.76 -2.34 -16.48
CA HIS A 67 -7.14 -2.31 -15.96
C HIS A 67 -7.33 -1.51 -14.68
N CYS A 68 -6.26 -1.07 -14.00
CA CYS A 68 -6.39 -0.30 -12.77
C CYS A 68 -6.39 1.20 -13.07
N PRO A 69 -7.55 1.89 -13.07
CA PRO A 69 -7.59 3.33 -13.33
C PRO A 69 -6.81 4.14 -12.28
N TYR A 70 -6.67 3.62 -11.06
CA TYR A 70 -5.92 4.27 -9.97
C TYR A 70 -4.40 4.20 -10.13
N LEU A 71 -3.86 3.43 -11.07
CA LEU A 71 -2.42 3.42 -11.35
C LEU A 71 -2.01 4.51 -12.34
N GLY A 72 -2.90 4.96 -13.23
CA GLY A 72 -2.57 5.93 -14.28
C GLY A 72 -1.42 5.40 -15.14
N ASP A 73 -0.32 6.16 -15.23
CA ASP A 73 0.97 5.68 -15.73
C ASP A 73 1.75 5.00 -14.59
N PRO A 74 1.76 3.65 -14.52
CA PRO A 74 2.33 2.94 -13.39
C PRO A 74 3.85 3.03 -13.38
N VAL A 75 4.39 3.23 -12.19
CA VAL A 75 5.83 3.07 -11.93
C VAL A 75 6.04 1.76 -11.18
N PHE A 76 6.94 0.95 -11.72
CA PHE A 76 7.30 -0.33 -11.13
C PHE A 76 8.50 -0.17 -10.21
N VAL A 77 8.36 -0.65 -8.98
CA VAL A 77 9.35 -0.50 -7.93
C VAL A 77 9.63 -1.85 -7.31
N ARG A 78 10.90 -2.18 -7.15
CA ARG A 78 11.32 -3.31 -6.33
C ARG A 78 11.73 -2.82 -4.95
N SER A 79 11.16 -3.42 -3.91
CA SER A 79 11.51 -3.15 -2.52
C SER A 79 12.22 -4.35 -1.94
N ARG A 80 13.50 -4.21 -1.55
CA ARG A 80 14.26 -5.33 -0.97
C ARG A 80 13.83 -5.64 0.46
N LYS A 81 13.26 -4.66 1.17
CA LYS A 81 12.84 -4.82 2.56
C LYS A 81 11.54 -4.03 2.85
N PRO A 82 10.38 -4.47 2.31
CA PRO A 82 9.10 -3.91 2.75
C PRO A 82 8.92 -4.23 4.24
N ARG A 83 8.60 -3.21 5.05
CA ARG A 83 8.44 -3.35 6.50
C ARG A 83 7.00 -3.09 6.88
N VAL A 84 6.41 -4.00 7.66
CA VAL A 84 5.11 -3.73 8.30
C VAL A 84 5.24 -2.48 9.16
N TRP A 85 4.42 -1.47 8.87
CA TRP A 85 4.49 -0.16 9.52
C TRP A 85 3.23 0.11 10.36
N GLY A 86 2.06 -0.15 9.80
CA GLY A 86 0.79 0.17 10.45
C GLY A 86 -0.40 -0.16 9.56
N VAL A 87 -1.41 0.70 9.62
CA VAL A 87 -2.67 0.54 8.89
C VAL A 87 -3.09 1.84 8.22
N PHE A 88 -3.99 1.71 7.25
CA PHE A 88 -4.75 2.78 6.65
C PHE A 88 -6.24 2.57 6.91
N GLY A 89 -6.97 3.66 7.11
CA GLY A 89 -8.38 3.66 7.50
C GLY A 89 -8.79 5.00 8.11
N GLY A 90 -9.92 5.03 8.81
CA GLY A 90 -10.49 6.27 9.34
C GLY A 90 -10.57 6.28 10.87
N ALA A 91 -10.32 7.45 11.47
CA ALA A 91 -10.57 7.68 12.89
C ALA A 91 -12.07 7.93 13.13
N PHE A 92 -12.61 7.41 14.25
CA PHE A 92 -13.96 7.68 14.69
C PHE A 92 -13.93 8.34 16.06
N THR A 93 -14.60 9.48 16.20
CA THR A 93 -14.69 10.21 17.47
C THR A 93 -16.15 10.41 17.86
N PRO A 94 -16.48 10.49 19.17
CA PRO A 94 -17.83 10.84 19.60
C PRO A 94 -18.24 12.22 19.06
N HIS A 95 -19.43 12.30 18.47
CA HIS A 95 -19.98 13.57 18.01
C HIS A 95 -20.78 14.26 19.14
N PRO A 96 -20.68 15.60 19.32
CA PRO A 96 -21.38 16.31 20.40
C PRO A 96 -22.90 16.12 20.43
N GLY A 97 -23.51 15.90 19.26
CA GLY A 97 -24.95 15.61 19.12
C GLY A 97 -25.33 14.13 19.31
N GLY A 98 -24.40 13.30 19.78
CA GLY A 98 -24.54 11.84 19.82
C GLY A 98 -24.06 11.14 18.55
N GLY A 99 -23.77 9.85 18.66
CA GLY A 99 -23.22 9.04 17.56
C GLY A 99 -21.71 9.20 17.38
N LEU A 100 -21.19 8.65 16.28
CA LEU A 100 -19.79 8.73 15.89
C LEU A 100 -19.62 9.62 14.66
N ALA A 101 -18.62 10.51 14.69
CA ALA A 101 -18.15 11.24 13.53
C ALA A 101 -16.95 10.50 12.91
N ALA A 102 -17.00 10.29 11.59
CA ALA A 102 -15.87 9.77 10.83
C ALA A 102 -14.92 10.91 10.48
N GLY A 103 -13.63 10.75 10.78
CA GLY A 103 -12.56 11.58 10.26
C GLY A 103 -12.16 11.18 8.84
N GLU A 104 -11.25 11.93 8.26
CA GLU A 104 -10.63 11.56 6.98
C GLU A 104 -9.80 10.28 7.12
N ASP A 105 -9.75 9.50 6.05
CA ASP A 105 -8.90 8.33 5.99
C ASP A 105 -7.42 8.74 5.98
N GLY A 106 -6.61 8.02 6.75
CA GLY A 106 -5.19 8.30 6.91
C GLY A 106 -4.38 7.08 7.31
N HIS A 107 -3.09 7.28 7.53
CA HIS A 107 -2.18 6.25 8.02
C HIS A 107 -2.05 6.32 9.55
N LEU A 108 -2.07 5.17 10.21
CA LEU A 108 -1.83 5.04 11.64
C LEU A 108 -0.75 3.99 11.92
N PRO A 109 0.38 4.34 12.57
CA PRO A 109 1.43 3.38 12.88
C PRO A 109 0.96 2.39 13.96
N TYR A 110 1.49 1.17 13.92
CA TYR A 110 1.25 0.24 15.03
C TYR A 110 1.83 0.78 16.34
N GLY A 111 1.10 0.57 17.44
CA GLY A 111 1.45 1.10 18.76
C GLY A 111 0.96 2.52 19.03
N HIS A 112 0.30 3.18 18.06
CA HIS A 112 -0.24 4.52 18.28
C HIS A 112 -1.38 4.54 19.32
N PRO A 113 -1.42 5.50 20.27
CA PRO A 113 -2.47 5.57 21.30
C PRO A 113 -3.90 5.69 20.75
N ALA A 114 -4.06 6.22 19.54
CA ALA A 114 -5.36 6.36 18.88
C ALA A 114 -5.90 5.05 18.26
N ALA A 115 -5.14 3.94 18.29
CA ALA A 115 -5.56 2.68 17.67
C ALA A 115 -6.95 2.16 18.11
N PRO A 116 -7.40 2.31 19.38
CA PRO A 116 -8.75 1.91 19.78
C PRO A 116 -9.88 2.66 19.07
N TRP A 117 -9.60 3.83 18.50
CA TRP A 117 -10.56 4.72 17.84
C TRP A 117 -10.42 4.70 16.32
N PHE A 118 -9.64 3.75 15.78
CA PHE A 118 -9.28 3.74 14.37
C PHE A 118 -9.78 2.48 13.67
N LEU A 119 -10.64 2.67 12.67
CA LEU A 119 -11.17 1.57 11.88
C LEU A 119 -10.24 1.30 10.69
N ALA A 120 -9.33 0.36 10.89
CA ALA A 120 -8.40 -0.08 9.86
C ALA A 120 -9.10 -0.87 8.74
N ASN A 121 -8.81 -0.55 7.48
CA ASN A 121 -9.29 -1.29 6.32
C ASN A 121 -8.16 -1.89 5.47
N GLN A 122 -6.92 -1.37 5.58
CA GLN A 122 -5.75 -1.85 4.85
C GLN A 122 -4.52 -1.91 5.75
N LEU A 123 -3.69 -2.93 5.60
CA LEU A 123 -2.34 -2.94 6.16
C LEU A 123 -1.42 -2.05 5.30
N ALA A 124 -0.61 -1.22 5.95
CA ALA A 124 0.40 -0.39 5.33
C ALA A 124 1.82 -0.93 5.61
N VAL A 125 2.62 -1.05 4.56
CA VAL A 125 4.06 -1.33 4.66
C VAL A 125 4.85 -0.11 4.23
N GLU A 126 5.97 0.14 4.89
CA GLU A 126 6.98 1.08 4.43
C GLU A 126 7.88 0.38 3.39
N LEU A 127 8.01 0.96 2.19
CA LEU A 127 8.92 0.46 1.18
C LEU A 127 10.34 0.97 1.43
N THR A 128 11.28 0.05 1.71
CA THR A 128 12.68 0.41 1.94
C THR A 128 13.64 -0.38 1.03
N ARG A 129 14.79 0.22 0.76
CA ARG A 129 15.80 -0.26 -0.20
C ARG A 129 15.16 -0.44 -1.57
N THR A 130 14.54 0.64 -2.03
CA THR A 130 13.75 0.65 -3.26
C THR A 130 14.63 0.83 -4.50
N THR A 131 14.17 0.28 -5.61
CA THR A 131 14.78 0.46 -6.92
C THR A 131 13.68 0.52 -7.96
N ARG A 132 13.63 1.63 -8.72
CA ARG A 132 12.71 1.74 -9.86
C ARG A 132 13.20 0.81 -10.97
N VAL A 133 12.28 0.12 -11.61
CA VAL A 133 12.56 -0.79 -12.72
C VAL A 133 11.65 -0.46 -13.90
N PRO A 134 12.06 -0.81 -15.14
CA PRO A 134 11.12 -0.86 -16.25
C PRO A 134 9.94 -1.79 -15.92
N GLY A 135 8.83 -1.62 -16.64
CA GLY A 135 7.73 -2.58 -16.56
C GLY A 135 8.21 -4.01 -16.87
N PRO A 136 7.64 -5.02 -16.19
CA PRO A 136 7.94 -6.43 -16.46
C PRO A 136 7.45 -6.87 -17.84
#